data_AF-A0A958JEB9-F1
#
_entry.id   AF-A0A958JEB9-F1
#
_cell.length_a   1.000
_cell.length_b   1.000
_cell.length_c   1.000
_cell.angle_alpha   90.00
_cell.angle_beta   90.00
_cell.angle_gamma   90.00
#
_symmetry.space_group_name_H-M   'P 1'
#
loop_
_entity.id
_entity.type
_entity.pdbx_description
1 polymer ?
#
loop_
_entity_poly.entity_id
_entity_poly.type
_entity_poly.pdbx_seq_one_letter_code
_entity_poly.pdbx_strand_id
1 'polypeptide(L)'
;QSATYMAAVEAGVDVLDCALAAMSGLTSQPNLNALVAALTHHERSPGLDLPSLNEFSNYWEAIRDSYYSFESGLMAGTAEVYEHEIPGGQYSNLQPQARALGLENDFDRVKKNYIAANRILGGLIKVTPSSKVVGDLALFMTSNSLTEADVYERADTLAFPSSVKGFLRGDLGQPPKGFPIQFQKSVLKEEVPISGRPNDHLTPCDLEEEFLVHQERFPLKPRFVDYLSSKLYPKVFEEFVAHLSQFGDVSSIPTPAFFFGMTPGQEVRVEISQGKKLIVEFEYVTEPDGDGMRMAYFRLNGETRGVQVFDETLGVTRRTHRKVTSANEVGAPLQGKLSSLYVKVGDHVQKGDPLFVIEAMKMETSVDAPFCGSVLELPITSGTLVETNDLIVALLSQC
;
A
#
# COMPACT_ATOMS: atom_id res chain seq x y z
N GLN A 1 7.17 27.75 14.48
CA GLN A 1 5.74 27.41 14.24
C GLN A 1 4.81 28.38 14.94
N SER A 2 4.51 28.27 16.24
CA SER A 2 3.55 29.18 16.90
C SER A 2 3.93 30.66 16.84
N ALA A 3 5.23 31.01 16.95
CA ALA A 3 5.69 32.38 16.78
C ALA A 3 5.36 32.96 15.38
N THR A 4 5.43 32.15 14.33
CA THR A 4 5.02 32.54 12.97
C THR A 4 3.52 32.85 12.92
N TYR A 5 2.71 32.08 13.64
CA TYR A 5 1.26 32.30 13.69
C TYR A 5 0.90 33.54 14.50
N MET A 6 1.58 33.82 15.61
CA MET A 6 1.39 35.07 16.35
C MET A 6 1.69 36.29 15.49
N ALA A 7 2.81 36.28 14.75
CA ALA A 7 3.13 37.35 13.81
C ALA A 7 2.09 37.48 12.68
N ALA A 8 1.55 36.36 12.18
CA ALA A 8 0.49 36.38 11.17
C ALA A 8 -0.83 36.95 11.72
N VAL A 9 -1.17 36.65 12.99
CA VAL A 9 -2.33 37.25 13.68
C VAL A 9 -2.15 38.75 13.80
N GLU A 10 -0.99 39.24 14.22
CA GLU A 10 -0.70 40.68 14.27
C GLU A 10 -0.78 41.34 12.88
N ALA A 11 -0.40 40.60 11.83
CA ALA A 11 -0.46 41.06 10.44
C ALA A 11 -1.86 40.98 9.79
N GLY A 12 -2.89 40.51 10.51
CA GLY A 12 -4.26 40.51 9.98
C GLY A 12 -4.70 39.22 9.27
N VAL A 13 -3.98 38.09 9.40
CA VAL A 13 -4.37 36.80 8.77
C VAL A 13 -5.80 36.38 9.14
N ASP A 14 -6.60 35.87 8.19
CA ASP A 14 -7.99 35.49 8.43
C ASP A 14 -8.15 34.07 9.01
N VAL A 15 -7.34 33.12 8.55
CA VAL A 15 -7.46 31.69 8.87
C VAL A 15 -6.08 31.08 9.14
N LEU A 16 -6.01 30.21 10.15
CA LEU A 16 -4.81 29.44 10.51
C LEU A 16 -5.18 27.97 10.67
N ASP A 17 -4.40 27.09 10.05
CA ASP A 17 -4.56 25.64 10.21
C ASP A 17 -3.79 25.15 11.44
N CYS A 18 -4.50 24.59 12.41
CA CYS A 18 -3.93 24.09 13.66
C CYS A 18 -4.37 22.65 13.93
N ALA A 19 -3.65 21.96 14.79
CA ALA A 19 -4.03 20.62 15.27
C ALA A 19 -4.24 20.63 16.80
N LEU A 20 -5.11 19.76 17.30
CA LEU A 20 -5.26 19.53 18.75
C LEU A 20 -3.92 19.10 19.35
N ALA A 21 -3.69 19.46 20.62
CA ALA A 21 -2.38 19.33 21.26
C ALA A 21 -1.74 17.95 21.06
N ALA A 22 -2.48 16.86 21.31
CA ALA A 22 -2.01 15.48 21.18
C ALA A 22 -1.58 15.06 19.75
N MET A 23 -2.02 15.79 18.71
CA MET A 23 -1.72 15.51 17.30
C MET A 23 -0.95 16.66 16.63
N SER A 24 -0.39 17.59 17.42
CA SER A 24 0.24 18.83 16.93
C SER A 24 1.76 18.85 17.12
N GLY A 25 2.41 19.83 16.48
CA GLY A 25 3.83 20.11 16.61
C GLY A 25 4.72 19.22 15.74
N LEU A 26 6.03 19.46 15.81
CA LEU A 26 7.04 18.80 14.99
C LEU A 26 6.74 18.98 13.49
N THR A 27 6.41 17.90 12.78
CA THR A 27 6.03 17.92 11.35
C THR A 27 4.53 18.14 11.13
N SER A 28 3.73 18.11 12.19
CA SER A 28 2.30 18.46 12.18
C SER A 28 2.12 19.99 12.29
N GLN A 29 0.87 20.42 12.24
CA GLN A 29 0.43 21.79 12.39
C GLN A 29 0.72 22.32 13.81
N PRO A 30 0.78 23.65 13.99
CA PRO A 30 0.97 24.24 15.32
C PRO A 30 -0.16 23.86 16.29
N ASN A 31 0.18 23.83 17.58
CA ASN A 31 -0.70 23.42 18.66
C ASN A 31 -1.85 24.42 18.85
N LEU A 32 -3.07 23.99 18.55
CA LEU A 32 -4.30 24.79 18.64
C LEU A 32 -4.57 25.22 20.08
N ASN A 33 -4.49 24.31 21.05
CA ASN A 33 -4.76 24.58 22.45
C ASN A 33 -3.85 25.70 22.98
N ALA A 34 -2.55 25.62 22.66
CA ALA A 34 -1.56 26.61 23.06
C ALA A 34 -1.81 27.97 22.37
N LEU A 35 -2.18 27.97 21.09
CA LEU A 35 -2.48 29.20 20.36
C LEU A 35 -3.74 29.89 20.91
N VAL A 36 -4.81 29.14 21.18
CA VAL A 36 -6.03 29.65 21.79
C VAL A 36 -5.74 30.23 23.17
N ALA A 37 -4.97 29.50 24.01
CA ALA A 37 -4.57 29.99 25.32
C ALA A 37 -3.77 31.31 25.21
N ALA A 38 -2.81 31.39 24.30
CA ALA A 38 -2.00 32.59 24.07
C ALA A 38 -2.83 33.79 23.58
N LEU A 39 -3.90 33.56 22.81
CA LEU A 39 -4.77 34.59 22.26
C LEU A 39 -5.96 34.96 23.17
N THR A 40 -6.12 34.34 24.34
CA THR A 40 -7.31 34.51 25.21
C THR A 40 -7.68 35.97 25.47
N HIS A 41 -6.68 36.84 25.64
CA HIS A 41 -6.86 38.28 25.90
C HIS A 41 -6.49 39.18 24.71
N HIS A 42 -6.24 38.58 23.55
CA HIS A 42 -5.93 39.30 22.33
C HIS A 42 -7.21 39.79 21.63
N GLU A 43 -7.16 40.93 20.96
CA GLU A 43 -8.33 41.50 20.25
C GLU A 43 -8.85 40.56 19.13
N ARG A 44 -7.95 39.77 18.55
CA ARG A 44 -8.23 38.75 17.52
C ARG A 44 -8.38 37.34 18.11
N SER A 45 -8.80 37.22 19.37
CA SER A 45 -9.07 35.92 20.00
C SER A 45 -10.13 35.14 19.21
N PRO A 46 -9.93 33.84 18.95
CA PRO A 46 -10.90 33.05 18.19
C PRO A 46 -12.14 32.65 19.01
N GLY A 47 -12.16 32.91 20.32
CA GLY A 47 -13.30 32.61 21.19
C GLY A 47 -13.60 31.11 21.35
N LEU A 48 -12.62 30.24 21.09
CA LEU A 48 -12.76 28.78 21.24
C LEU A 48 -12.70 28.35 22.70
N ASP A 49 -13.48 27.33 23.07
CA ASP A 49 -13.53 26.81 24.44
C ASP A 49 -12.30 25.93 24.74
N LEU A 50 -11.31 26.49 25.44
CA LEU A 50 -10.07 25.79 25.77
C LEU A 50 -10.28 24.51 26.61
N PRO A 51 -11.18 24.45 27.61
CA PRO A 51 -11.51 23.21 28.31
C PRO A 51 -11.95 22.09 27.36
N SER A 52 -12.90 22.34 26.46
CA SER A 52 -13.33 21.35 25.45
C SER A 52 -12.18 20.91 24.56
N LEU A 53 -11.32 21.82 24.11
CA LEU A 53 -10.14 21.47 23.30
C LEU A 53 -9.18 20.55 24.05
N ASN A 54 -9.04 20.71 25.37
CA ASN A 54 -8.22 19.82 26.19
C ASN A 54 -8.86 18.44 26.33
N GLU A 55 -10.18 18.36 26.53
CA GLU A 55 -10.90 17.08 26.57
C GLU A 55 -10.78 16.31 25.25
N PHE A 56 -10.95 16.98 24.11
CA PHE A 56 -10.72 16.36 22.79
C PHE A 56 -9.27 15.94 22.59
N SER A 57 -8.31 16.71 23.10
CA SER A 57 -6.90 16.32 23.04
C SER A 57 -6.62 15.06 23.85
N ASN A 58 -7.20 14.91 25.04
CA ASN A 58 -7.03 13.71 25.87
C ASN A 58 -7.57 12.45 25.16
N TYR A 59 -8.68 12.58 24.42
CA TYR A 59 -9.17 11.50 23.58
C TYR A 59 -8.13 11.09 22.52
N TRP A 60 -7.59 12.06 21.76
CA TRP A 60 -6.62 11.76 20.72
C TRP A 60 -5.29 11.24 21.26
N GLU A 61 -4.87 11.66 22.44
CA GLU A 61 -3.71 11.11 23.14
C GLU A 61 -3.88 9.60 23.37
N ALA A 62 -5.01 9.19 23.94
CA ALA A 62 -5.31 7.78 24.17
C ALA A 62 -5.45 6.97 22.88
N ILE A 63 -6.01 7.55 21.81
CA ILE A 63 -6.12 6.87 20.51
C ILE A 63 -4.75 6.72 19.84
N ARG A 64 -3.89 7.75 19.94
CA ARG A 64 -2.55 7.78 19.31
C ARG A 64 -1.66 6.63 19.79
N ASP A 65 -1.80 6.19 21.03
CA ASP A 65 -1.07 5.02 21.57
C ASP A 65 -1.26 3.75 20.73
N SER A 66 -2.45 3.57 20.14
CA SER A 66 -2.73 2.42 19.27
C SER A 66 -1.94 2.45 17.95
N TYR A 67 -1.36 3.60 17.60
CA TYR A 67 -0.59 3.82 16.38
C TYR A 67 0.92 3.94 16.65
N TYR A 68 1.42 3.54 17.83
CA TYR A 68 2.83 3.70 18.22
C TYR A 68 3.83 3.14 17.19
N SER A 69 3.48 2.06 16.48
CA SER A 69 4.35 1.45 15.46
C SER A 69 4.56 2.34 14.23
N PHE A 70 3.73 3.36 14.06
CA PHE A 70 3.75 4.31 12.94
C PHE A 70 4.27 5.70 13.36
N GLU A 71 4.75 5.86 14.59
CA GLU A 71 5.33 7.13 15.04
C GLU A 71 6.57 7.50 14.25
N SER A 72 6.71 8.79 13.94
CA SER A 72 7.85 9.30 13.16
C SER A 72 9.20 9.18 13.89
N GLY A 73 9.18 8.99 15.21
CA GLY A 73 10.38 8.95 16.07
C GLY A 73 11.02 10.32 16.33
N LEU A 74 10.49 11.41 15.75
CA LEU A 74 10.94 12.76 16.06
C LEU A 74 10.54 13.14 17.49
N MET A 75 11.52 13.60 18.28
CA MET A 75 11.29 14.04 19.66
C MET A 75 11.33 15.57 19.81
N ALA A 76 11.89 16.29 18.83
CA ALA A 76 12.04 17.75 18.87
C ALA A 76 12.00 18.36 17.47
N GLY A 77 11.64 19.65 17.41
CA GLY A 77 11.75 20.44 16.18
C GLY A 77 13.20 20.70 15.81
N THR A 78 13.46 20.92 14.52
CA THR A 78 14.80 21.21 14.00
C THR A 78 14.80 22.43 13.08
N ALA A 79 15.87 23.22 13.14
CA ALA A 79 16.10 24.33 12.23
C ALA A 79 16.74 23.88 10.90
N GLU A 80 17.20 22.63 10.79
CA GLU A 80 17.79 22.08 9.56
C GLU A 80 16.81 22.12 8.38
N VAL A 81 15.50 22.20 8.64
CA VAL A 81 14.47 22.38 7.61
C VAL A 81 14.70 23.63 6.75
N TYR A 82 15.34 24.66 7.30
CA TYR A 82 15.70 25.87 6.54
C TYR A 82 16.89 25.67 5.59
N GLU A 83 17.61 24.55 5.71
CA GLU A 83 18.69 24.16 4.80
C GLU A 83 18.19 23.14 3.77
N HIS A 84 17.59 22.04 4.24
CA HIS A 84 17.19 20.92 3.37
C HIS A 84 15.79 21.08 2.77
N GLU A 85 14.93 21.90 3.37
CA GLU A 85 13.59 22.20 2.87
C GLU A 85 12.77 20.92 2.57
N ILE A 86 12.96 19.87 3.39
CA ILE A 86 12.21 18.61 3.26
C ILE A 86 10.85 18.86 3.91
N PRO A 87 9.72 18.76 3.18
CA PRO A 87 8.40 18.95 3.76
C PRO A 87 8.09 17.91 4.83
N GLY A 88 7.23 18.23 5.81
CA GLY A 88 6.91 17.35 6.94
C GLY A 88 6.55 15.93 6.53
N GLY A 89 5.58 15.76 5.63
CA GLY A 89 5.18 14.45 5.11
C GLY A 89 6.27 13.71 4.33
N GLN A 90 7.20 14.43 3.68
CA GLN A 90 8.35 13.79 3.04
C GLN A 90 9.36 13.32 4.08
N TYR A 91 9.59 14.09 5.15
CA TYR A 91 10.53 13.73 6.21
C TYR A 91 10.10 12.44 6.91
N SER A 92 8.82 12.34 7.28
CA SER A 92 8.25 11.13 7.90
C SER A 92 8.29 9.91 7.00
N ASN A 93 8.33 10.09 5.68
CA ASN A 93 8.44 8.98 4.71
C ASN A 93 9.89 8.63 4.34
N LEU A 94 10.78 9.61 4.29
CA LEU A 94 12.16 9.43 3.82
C LEU A 94 13.00 8.58 4.78
N GLN A 95 12.77 8.70 6.09
CA GLN A 95 13.49 7.90 7.08
C GLN A 95 13.13 6.40 7.03
N PRO A 96 11.84 5.99 7.00
CA PRO A 96 11.47 4.60 6.72
C PRO A 96 12.03 4.08 5.39
N GLN A 97 12.04 4.89 4.33
CA GLN A 97 12.63 4.51 3.04
C GLN A 97 14.15 4.29 3.13
N ALA A 98 14.86 5.19 3.82
CA ALA A 98 16.29 5.03 4.08
C ALA A 98 16.57 3.75 4.87
N ARG A 99 15.76 3.44 5.90
CA ARG A 99 15.85 2.18 6.67
C ARG A 99 15.65 0.96 5.78
N ALA A 100 14.64 0.96 4.92
CA ALA A 100 14.37 -0.15 4.00
C ALA A 100 15.54 -0.40 3.01
N LEU A 101 16.34 0.63 2.72
CA LEU A 101 17.54 0.54 1.88
C LEU A 101 18.84 0.31 2.67
N GLY A 102 18.76 0.11 4.00
CA GLY A 102 19.93 -0.06 4.86
C GLY A 102 20.75 1.22 5.09
N LEU A 103 20.17 2.39 4.83
CA LEU A 103 20.81 3.72 4.92
C LEU A 103 20.45 4.48 6.19
N GLU A 104 19.80 3.84 7.17
CA GLU A 104 19.34 4.49 8.41
C GLU A 104 20.49 5.17 9.16
N ASN A 105 21.64 4.51 9.24
CA ASN A 105 22.83 5.05 9.93
C ASN A 105 23.55 6.16 9.14
N ASP A 106 23.17 6.42 7.88
CA ASP A 106 23.76 7.45 7.00
C ASP A 106 22.73 8.53 6.63
N PHE A 107 21.71 8.72 7.48
CA PHE A 107 20.60 9.64 7.20
C PHE A 107 21.05 11.11 7.10
N ASP A 108 22.11 11.51 7.80
CA ASP A 108 22.68 12.85 7.65
C ASP A 108 23.24 13.09 6.24
N ARG A 109 23.82 12.06 5.62
CA ARG A 109 24.24 12.13 4.22
C ARG A 109 23.04 12.16 3.28
N VAL A 110 21.96 11.43 3.59
CA VAL A 110 20.68 11.55 2.84
C VAL A 110 20.17 12.99 2.86
N LYS A 111 20.16 13.66 4.02
CA LYS A 111 19.76 15.08 4.12
C LYS A 111 20.66 16.00 3.28
N LYS A 112 21.98 15.81 3.33
CA LYS A 112 22.94 16.59 2.50
C LYS A 112 22.73 16.34 1.00
N ASN A 113 22.51 15.08 0.62
CA ASN A 113 22.21 14.71 -0.77
C ASN A 113 20.84 15.22 -1.21
N TYR A 114 19.88 15.42 -0.30
CA TYR A 114 18.60 16.06 -0.63
C TYR A 114 18.80 17.52 -1.07
N ILE A 115 19.68 18.26 -0.40
CA ILE A 115 20.06 19.62 -0.81
C ILE A 115 20.74 19.59 -2.19
N ALA A 116 21.69 18.67 -2.40
CA ALA A 116 22.39 18.52 -3.67
C ALA A 116 21.43 18.13 -4.81
N ALA A 117 20.55 17.15 -4.58
CA ALA A 117 19.51 16.74 -5.51
C ALA A 117 18.60 17.90 -5.90
N ASN A 118 18.21 18.76 -4.95
CA ASN A 118 17.42 19.95 -5.25
C ASN A 118 18.17 20.91 -6.20
N ARG A 119 19.48 21.12 -6.01
CA ARG A 119 20.31 21.93 -6.92
C ARG A 119 20.44 21.30 -8.30
N ILE A 120 20.73 20.00 -8.36
CA ILE A 120 20.86 19.23 -9.61
C ILE A 120 19.59 19.36 -10.45
N LEU A 121 18.42 19.32 -9.80
CA LEU A 121 17.11 19.41 -10.44
C LEU A 121 16.66 20.84 -10.75
N GLY A 122 17.50 21.87 -10.51
CA GLY A 122 17.22 23.26 -10.86
C GLY A 122 16.54 24.10 -9.77
N GLY A 123 16.50 23.62 -8.52
CA GLY A 123 15.93 24.33 -7.37
C GLY A 123 14.40 24.32 -7.40
N LEU A 124 13.83 23.16 -7.08
CA LEU A 124 12.39 22.92 -7.16
C LEU A 124 11.62 23.48 -5.96
N ILE A 125 10.36 23.85 -6.23
CA ILE A 125 9.34 23.91 -5.18
C ILE A 125 9.03 22.46 -4.79
N LYS A 126 9.22 22.11 -3.52
CA LYS A 126 9.18 20.72 -3.03
C LYS A 126 7.88 20.48 -2.25
N VAL A 127 6.99 19.73 -2.87
CA VAL A 127 5.71 19.25 -2.33
C VAL A 127 5.37 17.97 -3.09
N THR A 128 4.51 17.08 -2.58
CA THR A 128 4.13 15.89 -3.33
C THR A 128 3.58 16.27 -4.71
N PRO A 129 4.09 15.69 -5.83
CA PRO A 129 5.11 14.64 -5.93
C PRO A 129 6.57 15.12 -6.15
N SER A 130 6.85 16.41 -6.35
CA SER A 130 8.23 16.91 -6.59
C SER A 130 9.19 16.68 -5.40
N SER A 131 8.69 16.72 -4.16
CA SER A 131 9.51 16.39 -2.97
C SER A 131 10.01 14.93 -2.98
N LYS A 132 9.21 14.02 -3.55
CA LYS A 132 9.59 12.62 -3.77
C LYS A 132 10.68 12.52 -4.83
N VAL A 133 10.59 13.27 -5.93
CA VAL A 133 11.63 13.27 -6.98
C VAL A 133 13.01 13.62 -6.40
N VAL A 134 13.07 14.67 -5.57
CA VAL A 134 14.29 15.06 -4.87
C VAL A 134 14.73 13.98 -3.87
N GLY A 135 13.79 13.38 -3.14
CA GLY A 135 14.06 12.31 -2.18
C GLY A 135 14.62 11.04 -2.81
N ASP A 136 14.01 10.58 -3.90
CA ASP A 136 14.45 9.40 -4.63
C ASP A 136 15.86 9.61 -5.22
N LEU A 137 16.15 10.80 -5.76
CA LEU A 137 17.50 11.14 -6.22
C LEU A 137 18.51 11.16 -5.06
N ALA A 138 18.14 11.74 -3.90
CA ALA A 138 19.00 11.79 -2.74
C ALA A 138 19.34 10.39 -2.20
N LEU A 139 18.34 9.51 -2.09
CA LEU A 139 18.53 8.11 -1.70
C LEU A 139 19.40 7.36 -2.71
N PHE A 140 19.16 7.56 -4.00
CA PHE A 140 19.96 6.99 -5.08
C PHE A 140 21.43 7.43 -4.99
N MET A 141 21.68 8.73 -4.78
CA MET A 141 23.03 9.26 -4.59
C MET A 141 23.71 8.67 -3.36
N THR A 142 23.01 8.56 -2.23
CA THR A 142 23.57 7.98 -1.01
C THR A 142 23.90 6.50 -1.19
N SER A 143 22.95 5.71 -1.72
CA SER A 143 23.11 4.27 -1.94
C SER A 143 24.29 3.94 -2.87
N ASN A 144 24.49 4.75 -3.91
CA ASN A 144 25.56 4.55 -4.89
C ASN A 144 26.84 5.34 -4.57
N SER A 145 26.89 5.96 -3.38
CA SER A 145 27.98 6.81 -2.93
C SER A 145 28.41 7.92 -3.91
N LEU A 146 27.45 8.53 -4.59
CA LEU A 146 27.68 9.56 -5.61
C LEU A 146 27.77 10.95 -4.98
N THR A 147 28.67 11.76 -5.50
CA THR A 147 28.72 13.22 -5.29
C THR A 147 27.84 13.95 -6.33
N GLU A 148 27.62 15.25 -6.13
CA GLU A 148 26.95 16.10 -7.12
C GLU A 148 27.69 16.10 -8.48
N ALA A 149 29.03 16.12 -8.46
CA ALA A 149 29.84 16.06 -9.67
C ALA A 149 29.68 14.71 -10.40
N ASP A 150 29.71 13.59 -9.68
CA ASP A 150 29.53 12.25 -10.27
C ASP A 150 28.19 12.12 -11.01
N VAL A 151 27.13 12.75 -10.49
CA VAL A 151 25.80 12.73 -11.11
C VAL A 151 25.80 13.41 -12.46
N TYR A 152 26.51 14.53 -12.61
CA TYR A 152 26.63 15.23 -13.89
C TYR A 152 27.57 14.50 -14.86
N GLU A 153 28.74 14.07 -14.39
CA GLU A 153 29.76 13.41 -15.21
C GLU A 153 29.28 12.07 -15.79
N ARG A 154 28.43 11.36 -15.05
CA ARG A 154 27.94 10.02 -15.41
C ARG A 154 26.44 10.00 -15.74
N ALA A 155 25.85 11.15 -16.04
CA ALA A 155 24.41 11.29 -16.28
C ALA A 155 23.88 10.41 -17.43
N ASP A 156 24.72 10.08 -18.41
CA ASP A 156 24.39 9.25 -19.57
C ASP A 156 24.44 7.74 -19.27
N THR A 157 25.15 7.32 -18.23
CA THR A 157 25.37 5.90 -17.87
C THR A 157 24.57 5.47 -16.65
N LEU A 158 24.24 6.39 -15.74
CA LEU A 158 23.51 6.09 -14.52
C LEU A 158 22.03 5.74 -14.79
N ALA A 159 21.54 4.71 -14.09
CA ALA A 159 20.14 4.31 -14.12
C ALA A 159 19.33 5.09 -13.07
N PHE A 160 18.97 6.33 -13.40
CA PHE A 160 18.20 7.20 -12.50
C PHE A 160 16.83 6.63 -12.11
N PRO A 161 16.33 6.93 -10.89
CA PRO A 161 14.97 6.58 -10.47
C PRO A 161 13.91 7.05 -11.47
N SER A 162 12.83 6.27 -11.60
CA SER A 162 11.74 6.58 -12.54
C SER A 162 11.05 7.92 -12.27
N SER A 163 10.97 8.33 -11.00
CA SER A 163 10.44 9.64 -10.60
C SER A 163 11.28 10.81 -11.13
N VAL A 164 12.61 10.67 -11.13
CA VAL A 164 13.54 11.66 -11.68
C VAL A 164 13.42 11.73 -13.19
N LYS A 165 13.40 10.58 -13.87
CA LYS A 165 13.19 10.53 -15.33
C LYS A 165 11.83 11.12 -15.72
N GLY A 166 10.75 10.74 -15.03
CA GLY A 166 9.41 11.25 -15.31
C GLY A 166 9.28 12.76 -15.06
N PHE A 167 9.90 13.27 -13.98
CA PHE A 167 10.00 14.71 -13.77
C PHE A 167 10.73 15.41 -14.92
N LEU A 168 11.91 14.92 -15.32
CA LEU A 168 12.70 15.50 -16.40
C LEU A 168 12.00 15.38 -17.76
N ARG A 169 11.21 14.33 -17.98
CA ARG A 169 10.35 14.20 -19.15
C ARG A 169 9.23 15.23 -19.17
N GLY A 170 8.85 15.78 -18.02
CA GLY A 170 7.83 16.81 -17.88
C GLY A 170 6.49 16.30 -17.37
N ASP A 171 6.40 15.04 -16.91
CA ASP A 171 5.15 14.39 -16.46
C ASP A 171 4.48 15.10 -15.28
N LEU A 172 5.26 15.87 -14.51
CA LEU A 172 4.79 16.62 -13.35
C LEU A 172 4.49 18.10 -13.68
N GLY A 173 4.52 18.45 -14.97
CA GLY A 173 4.43 19.82 -15.45
C GLY A 173 5.79 20.49 -15.59
N GLN A 174 5.77 21.82 -15.72
CA GLN A 174 6.95 22.62 -16.03
C GLN A 174 7.41 23.39 -14.78
N PRO A 175 8.68 23.25 -14.34
CA PRO A 175 9.18 24.03 -13.23
C PRO A 175 9.25 25.52 -13.61
N PRO A 176 9.00 26.48 -12.69
CA PRO A 176 8.97 27.91 -13.01
C PRO A 176 10.26 28.46 -13.64
N LYS A 177 11.41 27.84 -13.34
CA LYS A 177 12.73 28.22 -13.87
C LYS A 177 13.15 27.40 -15.10
N GLY A 178 12.29 26.51 -15.60
CA GLY A 178 12.64 25.53 -16.63
C GLY A 178 13.54 24.40 -16.10
N PHE A 179 13.83 23.44 -16.97
CA PHE A 179 14.67 22.28 -16.64
C PHE A 179 16.17 22.59 -16.86
N PRO A 180 17.07 21.91 -16.12
CA PRO A 180 18.50 21.93 -16.42
C PRO A 180 18.78 21.17 -17.74
N ILE A 181 18.74 21.88 -18.87
CA ILE A 181 18.67 21.31 -20.23
C ILE A 181 19.77 20.28 -20.53
N GLN A 182 21.02 20.54 -20.12
CA GLN A 182 22.11 19.59 -20.36
C GLN A 182 21.90 18.28 -19.58
N PHE A 183 21.53 18.39 -18.29
CA PHE A 183 21.23 17.23 -17.46
C PHE A 183 20.00 16.47 -17.95
N GLN A 184 18.92 17.19 -18.29
CA GLN A 184 17.71 16.63 -18.88
C GLN A 184 18.03 15.79 -20.13
N LYS A 185 18.83 16.35 -21.06
CA LYS A 185 19.24 15.64 -22.28
C LYS A 185 20.05 14.39 -21.97
N SER A 186 21.01 14.46 -21.05
CA SER A 186 21.84 13.30 -20.68
C SER A 186 21.02 12.17 -20.06
N VAL A 187 20.05 12.50 -19.19
CA VAL A 187 19.21 11.51 -18.50
C VAL A 187 18.16 10.88 -19.43
N LEU A 188 17.53 11.70 -20.28
CA LEU A 188 16.47 11.25 -21.19
C LEU A 188 17.00 10.60 -22.48
N LYS A 189 18.25 10.91 -22.87
CA LYS A 189 18.87 10.41 -24.10
C LYS A 189 18.03 10.78 -25.33
N GLU A 190 17.42 9.78 -25.96
CA GLU A 190 16.56 9.93 -27.14
C GLU A 190 15.08 10.16 -26.78
N GLU A 191 14.70 10.07 -25.50
CA GLU A 191 13.33 10.35 -25.07
C GLU A 191 13.01 11.84 -25.23
N VAL A 192 11.91 12.14 -25.92
CA VAL A 192 11.47 13.52 -26.15
C VAL A 192 10.69 14.02 -24.92
N PRO A 193 11.13 15.09 -24.25
CA PRO A 193 10.39 15.66 -23.13
C PRO A 193 9.09 16.33 -23.62
N ILE A 194 8.04 16.25 -22.81
CA ILE A 194 6.77 16.92 -23.07
C ILE A 194 6.83 18.40 -22.68
N SER A 195 6.19 19.24 -23.51
CA SER A 195 5.95 20.65 -23.22
C SER A 195 4.49 20.88 -22.83
N GLY A 196 4.25 21.89 -21.99
CA GLY A 196 2.90 22.27 -21.58
C GLY A 196 2.34 21.38 -20.48
N ARG A 197 1.01 21.25 -20.42
CA ARG A 197 0.32 20.51 -19.36
C ARG A 197 0.33 19.00 -19.70
N PRO A 198 0.77 18.12 -18.78
CA PRO A 198 0.81 16.67 -19.03
C PRO A 198 -0.53 16.09 -19.49
N ASN A 199 -1.63 16.57 -18.91
CA ASN A 199 -2.99 16.09 -19.23
C ASN A 199 -3.40 16.34 -20.69
N ASP A 200 -2.77 17.27 -21.41
CA ASP A 200 -3.10 17.56 -22.81
C ASP A 200 -2.64 16.43 -23.75
N HIS A 201 -1.78 15.53 -23.26
CA HIS A 201 -1.25 14.39 -23.99
C HIS A 201 -1.94 13.06 -23.64
N LEU A 202 -2.98 13.09 -22.79
CA LEU A 202 -3.74 11.92 -22.39
C LEU A 202 -4.98 11.74 -23.28
N THR A 203 -5.31 10.48 -23.58
CA THR A 203 -6.59 10.15 -24.22
C THR A 203 -7.73 10.46 -23.26
N PRO A 204 -8.78 11.21 -23.68
CA PRO A 204 -9.97 11.42 -22.88
C PRO A 204 -10.63 10.08 -22.49
N CYS A 205 -11.17 10.03 -21.29
CA CYS A 205 -11.90 8.88 -20.75
C CYS A 205 -13.41 9.09 -20.95
N ASP A 206 -14.11 8.07 -21.45
CA ASP A 206 -15.57 8.09 -21.51
C ASP A 206 -16.11 7.52 -20.18
N LEU A 207 -16.41 8.41 -19.24
CA LEU A 207 -16.81 8.00 -17.90
C LEU A 207 -18.17 7.27 -17.87
N GLU A 208 -19.04 7.48 -18.85
CA GLU A 208 -20.36 6.84 -18.88
C GLU A 208 -20.25 5.41 -19.42
N GLU A 209 -19.64 5.24 -20.59
CA GLU A 209 -19.45 3.93 -21.21
C GLU A 209 -18.55 3.04 -20.34
N GLU A 210 -17.42 3.56 -19.88
CA GLU A 210 -16.47 2.78 -19.08
C GLU A 210 -17.02 2.42 -17.69
N PHE A 211 -17.93 3.23 -17.13
CA PHE A 211 -18.62 2.87 -15.90
C PHE A 211 -19.57 1.70 -16.11
N LEU A 212 -20.33 1.67 -17.21
CA LEU A 212 -21.22 0.54 -17.53
C LEU A 212 -20.43 -0.78 -17.65
N VAL A 213 -19.30 -0.75 -18.37
CA VAL A 213 -18.38 -1.91 -18.48
C VAL A 213 -17.84 -2.33 -17.11
N HIS A 214 -17.47 -1.35 -16.27
CA HIS A 214 -16.99 -1.63 -14.92
C HIS A 214 -18.05 -2.31 -14.05
N GLN A 215 -19.33 -1.94 -14.18
CA GLN A 215 -20.42 -2.56 -13.44
C GLN A 215 -20.63 -4.03 -13.80
N GLU A 216 -20.38 -4.42 -15.05
CA GLU A 216 -20.47 -5.81 -15.49
C GLU A 216 -19.34 -6.69 -14.94
N ARG A 217 -18.16 -6.10 -14.72
CA ARG A 217 -16.97 -6.82 -14.24
C ARG A 217 -17.05 -7.25 -12.77
N PHE A 218 -17.82 -6.56 -11.94
CA PHE A 218 -17.88 -6.82 -10.50
C PHE A 218 -19.29 -7.23 -10.05
N PRO A 219 -19.44 -8.37 -9.33
CA PRO A 219 -20.75 -8.94 -8.98
C PRO A 219 -21.60 -8.07 -8.04
N LEU A 220 -21.01 -7.05 -7.41
CA LEU A 220 -21.64 -6.20 -6.41
C LEU A 220 -22.24 -4.89 -6.95
N LYS A 221 -22.36 -4.73 -8.29
CA LYS A 221 -22.83 -3.49 -8.94
C LYS A 221 -22.13 -2.24 -8.36
N PRO A 222 -20.82 -2.08 -8.61
CA PRO A 222 -20.03 -0.99 -8.06
C PRO A 222 -20.68 0.37 -8.32
N ARG A 223 -20.55 1.26 -7.34
CA ARG A 223 -20.99 2.66 -7.43
C ARG A 223 -20.02 3.42 -8.31
N PHE A 224 -20.44 4.60 -8.79
CA PHE A 224 -19.57 5.45 -9.59
C PHE A 224 -18.26 5.81 -8.88
N VAL A 225 -18.27 5.98 -7.56
CA VAL A 225 -17.06 6.23 -6.76
C VAL A 225 -16.10 5.03 -6.72
N ASP A 226 -16.60 3.81 -6.85
CA ASP A 226 -15.78 2.60 -6.89
C ASP A 226 -15.08 2.52 -8.26
N TYR A 227 -15.80 2.87 -9.33
CA TYR A 227 -15.23 3.06 -10.65
C TYR A 227 -14.13 4.14 -10.67
N LEU A 228 -14.38 5.33 -10.11
CA LEU A 228 -13.36 6.38 -10.00
C LEU A 228 -12.14 5.92 -9.20
N SER A 229 -12.35 5.17 -8.11
CA SER A 229 -11.26 4.58 -7.33
C SER A 229 -10.42 3.60 -8.16
N SER A 230 -11.07 2.77 -8.99
CA SER A 230 -10.40 1.88 -9.93
C SER A 230 -9.64 2.61 -11.04
N LYS A 231 -10.05 3.83 -11.40
CA LYS A 231 -9.33 4.66 -12.39
C LYS A 231 -8.15 5.39 -11.79
N LEU A 232 -8.29 5.89 -10.56
CA LEU A 232 -7.20 6.58 -9.85
C LEU A 232 -6.12 5.59 -9.39
N TYR A 233 -6.53 4.41 -8.93
CA TYR A 233 -5.62 3.40 -8.39
C TYR A 233 -6.00 1.97 -8.82
N PRO A 234 -5.82 1.58 -10.10
CA PRO A 234 -6.31 0.31 -10.62
C PRO A 234 -5.87 -0.92 -9.83
N LYS A 235 -4.56 -1.04 -9.60
CA LYS A 235 -3.98 -2.17 -8.85
C LYS A 235 -4.42 -2.18 -7.39
N VAL A 236 -4.40 -1.04 -6.72
CA VAL A 236 -4.79 -0.92 -5.29
C VAL A 236 -6.28 -1.25 -5.13
N PHE A 237 -7.12 -0.84 -6.09
CA PHE A 237 -8.53 -1.17 -6.08
C PHE A 237 -8.77 -2.67 -6.27
N GLU A 238 -8.06 -3.32 -7.19
CA GLU A 238 -8.15 -4.79 -7.36
C GLU A 238 -7.72 -5.54 -6.08
N GLU A 239 -6.61 -5.11 -5.46
CA GLU A 239 -6.14 -5.65 -4.18
C GLU A 239 -7.15 -5.40 -3.04
N PHE A 240 -7.76 -4.22 -3.00
CA PHE A 240 -8.81 -3.88 -2.04
C PHE A 240 -10.06 -4.75 -2.22
N VAL A 241 -10.51 -4.97 -3.46
CA VAL A 241 -11.66 -5.85 -3.75
C VAL A 241 -11.35 -7.30 -3.38
N ALA A 242 -10.14 -7.77 -3.66
CA ALA A 242 -9.69 -9.10 -3.24
C ALA A 242 -9.67 -9.23 -1.71
N HIS A 243 -9.11 -8.24 -1.02
CA HIS A 243 -9.10 -8.18 0.45
C HIS A 243 -10.52 -8.17 1.02
N LEU A 244 -11.40 -7.33 0.49
CA LEU A 244 -12.81 -7.24 0.90
C LEU A 244 -13.54 -8.58 0.67
N SER A 245 -13.25 -9.26 -0.44
CA SER A 245 -13.84 -10.58 -0.73
C SER A 245 -13.36 -11.66 0.23
N GLN A 246 -12.11 -11.58 0.69
CA GLN A 246 -11.51 -12.55 1.60
C GLN A 246 -11.87 -12.31 3.07
N PHE A 247 -11.80 -11.05 3.53
CA PHE A 247 -11.90 -10.71 4.95
C PHE A 247 -13.17 -9.93 5.31
N GLY A 248 -13.94 -9.46 4.32
CA GLY A 248 -15.05 -8.55 4.56
C GLY A 248 -14.60 -7.15 4.97
N ASP A 249 -15.54 -6.37 5.49
CA ASP A 249 -15.27 -5.01 5.98
C ASP A 249 -14.62 -5.05 7.36
N VAL A 250 -13.32 -4.77 7.39
CA VAL A 250 -12.50 -4.74 8.61
C VAL A 250 -12.49 -3.38 9.30
N SER A 251 -13.12 -2.35 8.72
CA SER A 251 -13.08 -0.98 9.26
C SER A 251 -13.80 -0.81 10.60
N SER A 252 -14.74 -1.71 10.90
CA SER A 252 -15.45 -1.76 12.19
C SER A 252 -14.68 -2.47 13.30
N ILE A 253 -13.52 -3.07 13.01
CA ILE A 253 -12.72 -3.76 14.02
C ILE A 253 -11.99 -2.70 14.87
N PRO A 254 -12.03 -2.79 16.22
CA PRO A 254 -11.28 -1.86 17.07
C PRO A 254 -9.79 -1.83 16.71
N THR A 255 -9.20 -0.63 16.60
CA THR A 255 -7.83 -0.43 16.12
C THR A 255 -6.77 -1.33 16.78
N PRO A 256 -6.76 -1.55 18.12
CA PRO A 256 -5.80 -2.47 18.73
C PRO A 256 -5.95 -3.91 18.22
N ALA A 257 -7.19 -4.39 18.07
CA ALA A 257 -7.46 -5.73 17.56
C ALA A 257 -7.13 -5.86 16.07
N PHE A 258 -7.32 -4.79 15.30
CA PHE A 258 -6.97 -4.73 13.89
C PHE A 258 -5.45 -4.84 13.67
N PHE A 259 -4.63 -4.09 14.42
CA PHE A 259 -3.17 -4.09 14.23
C PHE A 259 -2.45 -5.24 14.94
N PHE A 260 -2.92 -5.65 16.12
CA PHE A 260 -2.17 -6.52 17.01
C PHE A 260 -2.89 -7.85 17.33
N GLY A 261 -4.08 -8.07 16.77
CA GLY A 261 -4.89 -9.22 17.10
C GLY A 261 -5.45 -9.14 18.53
N MET A 262 -5.83 -10.31 19.07
CA MET A 262 -6.46 -10.43 20.38
C MET A 262 -5.62 -11.30 21.31
N THR A 263 -5.69 -11.03 22.62
CA THR A 263 -5.10 -11.89 23.66
C THR A 263 -6.14 -12.86 24.24
N PRO A 264 -5.76 -14.06 24.71
CA PRO A 264 -6.71 -15.02 25.29
C PRO A 264 -7.56 -14.40 26.41
N GLY A 265 -8.89 -14.56 26.31
CA GLY A 265 -9.88 -13.97 27.19
C GLY A 265 -10.27 -12.53 26.85
N GLN A 266 -9.64 -11.90 25.85
CA GLN A 266 -10.03 -10.56 25.40
C GLN A 266 -11.36 -10.62 24.62
N GLU A 267 -12.30 -9.75 25.00
CA GLU A 267 -13.56 -9.52 24.27
C GLU A 267 -13.46 -8.22 23.46
N VAL A 268 -13.91 -8.26 22.21
CA VAL A 268 -14.13 -7.08 21.37
C VAL A 268 -15.55 -7.08 20.80
N ARG A 269 -16.04 -5.87 20.53
CA ARG A 269 -17.37 -5.65 19.95
C ARG A 269 -17.20 -5.06 18.56
N VAL A 270 -17.70 -5.76 17.55
CA VAL A 270 -17.61 -5.36 16.14
C VAL A 270 -19.02 -5.03 15.64
N GLU A 271 -19.24 -3.80 15.20
CA GLU A 271 -20.53 -3.39 14.63
C GLU A 271 -20.54 -3.65 13.12
N ILE A 272 -21.36 -4.61 12.68
CA ILE A 272 -21.41 -5.05 11.28
C ILE A 272 -22.50 -4.33 10.47
N SER A 273 -23.50 -3.78 11.15
CA SER A 273 -24.53 -2.89 10.58
C SER A 273 -25.27 -2.22 11.74
N GLN A 274 -26.03 -1.17 11.45
CA GLN A 274 -26.80 -0.45 12.47
C GLN A 274 -27.64 -1.41 13.34
N GLY A 275 -27.32 -1.48 14.63
CA GLY A 275 -28.01 -2.33 15.60
C GLY A 275 -27.61 -3.81 15.61
N LYS A 276 -26.65 -4.25 14.77
CA LYS A 276 -26.09 -5.61 14.79
C LYS A 276 -24.63 -5.58 15.23
N LYS A 277 -24.37 -6.19 16.39
CA LYS A 277 -23.03 -6.28 16.99
C LYS A 277 -22.62 -7.73 17.13
N LEU A 278 -21.37 -8.02 16.78
CA LEU A 278 -20.72 -9.27 17.09
C LEU A 278 -19.90 -9.08 18.36
N ILE A 279 -20.13 -9.93 19.35
CA ILE A 279 -19.26 -10.07 20.51
C ILE A 279 -18.29 -11.20 20.19
N VAL A 280 -17.02 -10.86 20.06
CA VAL A 280 -15.94 -11.78 19.71
C VAL A 280 -15.01 -11.88 20.92
N GLU A 281 -14.84 -13.05 21.48
CA GLU A 281 -13.86 -13.33 22.52
C GLU A 281 -12.85 -14.34 22.00
N PHE A 282 -11.55 -14.03 22.06
CA PHE A 282 -10.52 -14.97 21.67
C PHE A 282 -10.24 -15.93 22.83
N GLU A 283 -10.41 -17.24 22.61
CA GLU A 283 -10.28 -18.23 23.69
C GLU A 283 -8.86 -18.75 23.80
N TYR A 284 -8.35 -19.40 22.74
CA TYR A 284 -7.00 -19.94 22.67
C TYR A 284 -6.63 -20.30 21.22
N VAL A 285 -5.35 -20.58 20.99
CA VAL A 285 -4.82 -21.12 19.75
C VAL A 285 -4.05 -22.41 20.03
N THR A 286 -4.15 -23.40 19.14
CA THR A 286 -3.42 -24.66 19.29
C THR A 286 -1.94 -24.51 18.92
N GLU A 287 -1.16 -25.53 19.27
CA GLU A 287 0.14 -25.77 18.63
C GLU A 287 -0.03 -26.02 17.12
N PRO A 288 1.00 -25.73 16.31
CA PRO A 288 0.94 -25.94 14.87
C PRO A 288 0.96 -27.44 14.58
N ASP A 289 0.20 -27.85 13.56
CA ASP A 289 0.27 -29.20 13.03
C ASP A 289 1.51 -29.40 12.13
N GLY A 290 1.63 -30.60 11.54
CA GLY A 290 2.75 -30.94 10.66
C GLY A 290 2.86 -30.07 9.41
N ASP A 291 1.78 -29.38 9.02
CA ASP A 291 1.72 -28.48 7.88
C ASP A 291 1.89 -27.01 8.30
N GLY A 292 2.15 -26.75 9.58
CA GLY A 292 2.33 -25.39 10.13
C GLY A 292 1.01 -24.65 10.37
N MET A 293 -0.14 -25.33 10.34
CA MET A 293 -1.45 -24.73 10.59
C MET A 293 -1.79 -24.79 12.08
N ARG A 294 -2.35 -23.71 12.61
CA ARG A 294 -2.93 -23.63 13.95
C ARG A 294 -4.45 -23.49 13.86
N MET A 295 -5.17 -23.96 14.88
CA MET A 295 -6.59 -23.68 15.04
C MET A 295 -6.77 -22.61 16.11
N ALA A 296 -7.29 -21.44 15.73
CA ALA A 296 -7.65 -20.36 16.64
C ALA A 296 -9.14 -20.46 16.98
N TYR A 297 -9.46 -20.54 18.27
CA TYR A 297 -10.83 -20.64 18.76
C TYR A 297 -11.32 -19.30 19.30
N PHE A 298 -12.52 -18.92 18.88
CA PHE A 298 -13.21 -17.70 19.29
C PHE A 298 -14.61 -18.04 19.76
N ARG A 299 -15.10 -17.35 20.80
CA ARG A 299 -16.51 -17.33 21.15
C ARG A 299 -17.18 -16.17 20.45
N LEU A 300 -18.09 -16.48 19.53
CA LEU A 300 -18.86 -15.52 18.75
C LEU A 300 -20.32 -15.53 19.23
N ASN A 301 -20.77 -14.46 19.87
CA ASN A 301 -22.14 -14.35 20.44
C ASN A 301 -22.53 -15.55 21.32
N GLY A 302 -21.57 -16.11 22.05
CA GLY A 302 -21.77 -17.26 22.96
C GLY A 302 -21.46 -18.63 22.35
N GLU A 303 -21.19 -18.72 21.04
CA GLU A 303 -20.85 -19.99 20.38
C GLU A 303 -19.36 -20.06 20.03
N THR A 304 -18.68 -21.15 20.42
CA THR A 304 -17.29 -21.38 20.02
C THR A 304 -17.18 -21.75 18.54
N ARG A 305 -16.27 -21.06 17.84
CA ARG A 305 -15.93 -21.27 16.43
C ARG A 305 -14.42 -21.38 16.30
N GLY A 306 -13.94 -22.35 15.50
CA GLY A 306 -12.54 -22.51 15.17
C GLY A 306 -12.25 -21.95 13.78
N VAL A 307 -11.14 -21.25 13.64
CA VAL A 307 -10.60 -20.77 12.35
C VAL A 307 -9.18 -21.29 12.21
N GLN A 308 -8.89 -21.94 11.09
CA GLN A 308 -7.56 -22.44 10.79
C GLN A 308 -6.70 -21.30 10.22
N VAL A 309 -5.51 -21.10 10.78
CA VAL A 309 -4.57 -20.04 10.40
C VAL A 309 -3.18 -20.64 10.21
N PHE A 310 -2.44 -20.19 9.20
CA PHE A 310 -1.08 -20.64 8.96
C PHE A 310 -0.10 -19.84 9.82
N ASP A 311 0.86 -20.51 10.45
CA ASP A 311 1.90 -19.87 11.25
C ASP A 311 3.13 -19.55 10.40
N GLU A 312 3.20 -18.31 9.91
CA GLU A 312 4.31 -17.82 9.08
C GLU A 312 5.66 -17.80 9.82
N THR A 313 5.67 -17.85 11.16
CA THR A 313 6.90 -17.77 11.95
C THR A 313 7.73 -19.06 11.92
N LEU A 314 7.12 -20.19 11.55
CA LEU A 314 7.77 -21.49 11.53
C LEU A 314 8.77 -21.64 10.37
N GLY A 315 8.80 -20.70 9.42
CA GLY A 315 9.68 -20.77 8.26
C GLY A 315 9.42 -21.98 7.35
N VAL A 316 8.33 -22.72 7.60
CA VAL A 316 7.86 -23.79 6.73
C VAL A 316 7.35 -23.12 5.46
N THR A 317 8.04 -23.31 4.34
CA THR A 317 7.52 -22.83 3.07
C THR A 317 6.32 -23.70 2.72
N ARG A 318 5.10 -23.20 2.97
CA ARG A 318 3.88 -23.85 2.48
C ARG A 318 4.07 -24.00 0.97
N ARG A 319 4.18 -25.23 0.49
CA ARG A 319 4.08 -25.50 -0.95
C ARG A 319 2.61 -25.32 -1.32
N THR A 320 2.15 -24.07 -1.37
CA THR A 320 0.87 -23.75 -1.97
C THR A 320 1.01 -23.92 -3.47
N HIS A 321 0.15 -24.74 -4.04
CA HIS A 321 0.06 -24.83 -5.47
C HIS A 321 -0.68 -23.60 -6.00
N ARG A 322 -0.27 -23.13 -7.19
CA ARG A 322 -0.95 -22.04 -7.89
C ARG A 322 -2.42 -22.43 -8.08
N LYS A 323 -3.35 -21.54 -7.78
CA LYS A 323 -4.79 -21.77 -8.04
C LYS A 323 -5.13 -21.42 -9.50
N VAL A 324 -6.22 -21.99 -10.01
CA VAL A 324 -6.81 -21.63 -11.29
C VAL A 324 -7.27 -20.16 -11.30
N THR A 325 -6.93 -19.44 -12.35
CA THR A 325 -7.20 -18.00 -12.56
C THR A 325 -7.86 -17.69 -13.89
N SER A 326 -7.87 -18.63 -14.84
CA SER A 326 -8.44 -18.45 -16.17
C SER A 326 -9.22 -19.68 -16.64
N ALA A 327 -10.06 -19.51 -17.66
CA ALA A 327 -10.83 -20.61 -18.25
C ALA A 327 -9.94 -21.68 -18.92
N ASN A 328 -8.68 -21.35 -19.20
CA ASN A 328 -7.71 -22.22 -19.85
C ASN A 328 -6.96 -23.14 -18.86
N GLU A 329 -7.27 -23.01 -17.58
CA GLU A 329 -6.62 -23.69 -16.48
C GLU A 329 -7.59 -24.67 -15.83
N VAL A 330 -7.16 -25.93 -15.70
CA VAL A 330 -7.93 -27.01 -15.09
C VAL A 330 -7.36 -27.32 -13.73
N GLY A 331 -8.18 -27.15 -12.70
CA GLY A 331 -7.78 -27.34 -11.31
C GLY A 331 -8.41 -28.55 -10.64
N ALA A 332 -7.95 -28.86 -9.45
CA ALA A 332 -8.50 -29.91 -8.61
C ALA A 332 -9.95 -29.57 -8.20
N PRO A 333 -10.96 -30.40 -8.52
CA PRO A 333 -12.35 -30.14 -8.15
C PRO A 333 -12.61 -30.24 -6.64
N LEU A 334 -11.72 -30.90 -5.90
CA LEU A 334 -11.83 -31.16 -4.47
C LEU A 334 -10.44 -31.42 -3.87
N GLN A 335 -10.32 -31.26 -2.55
CA GLN A 335 -9.11 -31.59 -1.81
C GLN A 335 -8.89 -33.11 -1.78
N GLY A 336 -7.70 -33.57 -2.15
CA GLY A 336 -7.36 -34.98 -2.22
C GLY A 336 -5.93 -35.21 -2.67
N LYS A 337 -5.59 -36.46 -3.01
CA LYS A 337 -4.27 -36.83 -3.56
C LYS A 337 -4.39 -36.96 -5.08
N LEU A 338 -3.52 -36.27 -5.83
CA LEU A 338 -3.41 -36.45 -7.28
C LEU A 338 -2.84 -37.84 -7.57
N SER A 339 -3.68 -38.84 -7.86
CA SER A 339 -3.25 -40.24 -7.95
C SER A 339 -2.56 -40.54 -9.28
N SER A 340 -2.99 -39.91 -10.38
CA SER A 340 -2.43 -40.14 -11.72
C SER A 340 -2.57 -38.92 -12.62
N LEU A 341 -1.58 -38.72 -13.50
CA LEU A 341 -1.60 -37.79 -14.63
C LEU A 341 -1.58 -38.61 -15.92
N TYR A 342 -2.54 -38.39 -16.81
CA TYR A 342 -2.66 -39.11 -18.08
C TYR A 342 -2.04 -38.37 -19.27
N VAL A 343 -1.63 -37.13 -19.07
CA VAL A 343 -1.08 -36.26 -20.11
C VAL A 343 0.31 -35.75 -19.74
N LYS A 344 1.07 -35.32 -20.75
CA LYS A 344 2.37 -34.67 -20.62
C LYS A 344 2.34 -33.31 -21.30
N VAL A 345 3.26 -32.44 -20.90
CA VAL A 345 3.47 -31.14 -21.56
C VAL A 345 3.76 -31.37 -23.04
N GLY A 346 3.03 -30.68 -23.91
CA GLY A 346 3.08 -30.82 -25.37
C GLY A 346 2.05 -31.78 -25.97
N ASP A 347 1.34 -32.58 -25.17
CA ASP A 347 0.30 -33.48 -25.67
C ASP A 347 -0.91 -32.68 -26.20
N HIS A 348 -1.53 -33.19 -27.26
CA HIS A 348 -2.81 -32.69 -27.76
C HIS A 348 -3.96 -33.52 -27.16
N VAL A 349 -4.98 -32.82 -26.65
CA VAL A 349 -6.17 -33.42 -26.03
C VAL A 349 -7.44 -32.93 -26.72
N GLN A 350 -8.43 -33.82 -26.83
CA GLN A 350 -9.78 -33.49 -27.25
C GLN A 350 -10.70 -33.30 -26.04
N LYS A 351 -11.83 -32.62 -26.26
CA LYS A 351 -12.84 -32.47 -25.22
C LYS A 351 -13.32 -33.83 -24.74
N GLY A 352 -13.26 -34.06 -23.43
CA GLY A 352 -13.63 -35.33 -22.78
C GLY A 352 -12.49 -36.33 -22.63
N ASP A 353 -11.27 -36.02 -23.12
CA ASP A 353 -10.11 -36.87 -22.84
C ASP A 353 -9.71 -36.77 -21.36
N PRO A 354 -9.40 -37.88 -20.69
CA PRO A 354 -9.03 -37.87 -19.28
C PRO A 354 -7.67 -37.18 -19.08
N LEU A 355 -7.60 -36.22 -18.17
CA LEU A 355 -6.37 -35.47 -17.86
C LEU A 355 -5.66 -36.03 -16.64
N PHE A 356 -6.38 -36.23 -15.54
CA PHE A 356 -5.84 -36.69 -14.27
C PHE A 356 -6.91 -37.29 -13.34
N VAL A 357 -6.47 -37.95 -12.28
CA VAL A 357 -7.35 -38.53 -11.25
C VAL A 357 -7.00 -37.98 -9.88
N ILE A 358 -8.02 -37.61 -9.10
CA ILE A 358 -7.89 -37.29 -7.68
C ILE A 358 -8.51 -38.39 -6.84
N GLU A 359 -7.75 -38.87 -5.86
CA GLU A 359 -8.20 -39.77 -4.82
C GLU A 359 -8.55 -38.97 -3.56
N ALA A 360 -9.80 -39.03 -3.12
CA ALA A 360 -10.24 -38.45 -1.85
C ALA A 360 -11.24 -39.39 -1.17
N MET A 361 -11.13 -39.57 0.15
CA MET A 361 -12.04 -40.42 0.93
C MET A 361 -12.23 -41.84 0.35
N LYS A 362 -11.16 -42.45 -0.21
CA LYS A 362 -11.17 -43.76 -0.90
C LYS A 362 -12.00 -43.81 -2.20
N MET A 363 -12.33 -42.65 -2.76
CA MET A 363 -12.98 -42.51 -4.05
C MET A 363 -12.02 -41.85 -5.05
N GLU A 364 -11.96 -42.38 -6.26
CA GLU A 364 -11.20 -41.82 -7.38
C GLU A 364 -12.15 -41.02 -8.28
N THR A 365 -11.76 -39.79 -8.60
CA THR A 365 -12.48 -38.90 -9.52
C THR A 365 -11.58 -38.55 -10.70
N SER A 366 -11.95 -39.00 -11.90
CA SER A 366 -11.29 -38.58 -13.15
C SER A 366 -11.76 -37.20 -13.55
N VAL A 367 -10.83 -36.34 -13.96
CA VAL A 367 -11.09 -35.01 -14.49
C VAL A 367 -10.68 -34.98 -15.96
N ASP A 368 -11.63 -34.59 -16.80
CA ASP A 368 -11.49 -34.65 -18.25
C ASP A 368 -11.28 -33.25 -18.86
N ALA A 369 -10.74 -33.21 -20.07
CA ALA A 369 -10.45 -31.97 -20.79
C ALA A 369 -11.74 -31.21 -21.16
N PRO A 370 -11.88 -29.94 -20.76
CA PRO A 370 -13.10 -29.17 -21.03
C PRO A 370 -13.28 -28.76 -22.50
N PHE A 371 -12.18 -28.69 -23.26
CA PHE A 371 -12.14 -28.31 -24.68
C PHE A 371 -10.91 -28.90 -25.39
N CYS A 372 -10.80 -28.70 -26.70
CA CYS A 372 -9.67 -29.15 -27.51
C CYS A 372 -8.45 -28.23 -27.32
N GLY A 373 -7.26 -28.79 -27.13
CA GLY A 373 -6.07 -27.96 -26.95
C GLY A 373 -4.77 -28.73 -26.75
N SER A 374 -3.69 -27.98 -26.53
CA SER A 374 -2.39 -28.55 -26.17
C SER A 374 -2.07 -28.29 -24.70
N VAL A 375 -1.47 -29.26 -24.03
CA VAL A 375 -0.99 -29.12 -22.64
C VAL A 375 0.24 -28.20 -22.60
N LEU A 376 0.09 -27.04 -21.96
CA LEU A 376 1.16 -26.05 -21.77
C LEU A 376 2.00 -26.34 -20.53
N GLU A 377 1.34 -26.66 -19.42
CA GLU A 377 1.98 -26.71 -18.11
C GLU A 377 1.31 -27.79 -17.23
N LEU A 378 2.14 -28.50 -16.46
CA LEU A 378 1.76 -29.45 -15.42
C LEU A 378 2.56 -29.13 -14.14
N PRO A 379 2.15 -28.14 -13.34
CA PRO A 379 2.95 -27.64 -12.22
C PRO A 379 2.99 -28.60 -11.01
N ILE A 380 2.14 -29.64 -10.99
CA ILE A 380 2.02 -30.60 -9.90
C ILE A 380 2.26 -32.01 -10.43
N THR A 381 3.08 -32.79 -9.72
CA THR A 381 3.34 -34.20 -10.05
C THR A 381 2.37 -35.15 -9.33
N SER A 382 2.11 -36.31 -9.94
CA SER A 382 1.34 -37.39 -9.29
C SER A 382 1.93 -37.77 -7.93
N GLY A 383 1.07 -38.10 -6.98
CA GLY A 383 1.41 -38.43 -5.60
C GLY A 383 1.27 -37.27 -4.62
N THR A 384 1.09 -36.05 -5.11
CA THR A 384 0.99 -34.82 -4.31
C THR A 384 -0.42 -34.62 -3.76
N LEU A 385 -0.54 -34.08 -2.53
CA LEU A 385 -1.81 -33.62 -1.96
C LEU A 385 -2.16 -32.25 -2.57
N VAL A 386 -3.39 -32.11 -3.04
CA VAL A 386 -3.90 -30.92 -3.69
C VAL A 386 -5.15 -30.43 -2.96
N GLU A 387 -5.32 -29.12 -2.90
CA GLU A 387 -6.52 -28.45 -2.42
C GLU A 387 -7.46 -28.11 -3.58
N THR A 388 -8.73 -27.81 -3.27
CA THR A 388 -9.68 -27.32 -4.27
C THR A 388 -9.11 -26.13 -5.05
N ASN A 389 -9.27 -26.17 -6.37
CA ASN A 389 -8.78 -25.21 -7.37
C ASN A 389 -7.26 -25.12 -7.54
N ASP A 390 -6.46 -26.01 -6.96
CA ASP A 390 -5.04 -26.11 -7.32
C ASP A 390 -4.91 -26.43 -8.82
N LEU A 391 -4.14 -25.63 -9.54
CA LEU A 391 -3.88 -25.78 -10.97
C LEU A 391 -3.14 -27.10 -11.21
N ILE A 392 -3.77 -28.01 -11.95
CA ILE A 392 -3.16 -29.28 -12.33
C ILE A 392 -2.66 -29.22 -13.77
N VAL A 393 -3.47 -28.66 -14.67
CA VAL A 393 -3.18 -28.63 -16.12
C VAL A 393 -3.53 -27.26 -16.69
N ALA A 394 -2.57 -26.61 -17.37
CA ALA A 394 -2.86 -25.44 -18.20
C ALA A 394 -2.94 -25.88 -19.68
N LEU A 395 -4.00 -25.46 -20.38
CA LEU A 395 -4.26 -25.79 -21.78
C LEU A 395 -4.15 -24.54 -22.65
N LEU A 396 -3.61 -24.69 -23.86
CA LEU A 396 -3.73 -23.70 -24.92
C LEU A 396 -4.90 -24.10 -25.82
N SER A 397 -5.94 -23.26 -25.91
CA SER A 397 -7.03 -23.49 -26.87
C SER A 397 -6.47 -23.48 -28.29
N GLN A 398 -6.78 -24.52 -29.06
CA GLN A 398 -6.49 -24.62 -30.50
C GLN A 398 -7.76 -24.80 -31.34
N CYS A 399 -8.90 -24.68 -30.66
CA CYS A 399 -10.19 -24.28 -31.21
C CYS A 399 -10.31 -22.76 -30.98
#